data_AF-A0NQ04-F1
#
_entry.id   AF-A0NQ04-F1
#
_cell.length_a   1.000
_cell.length_b   1.000
_cell.length_c   1.000
_cell.angle_alpha   90.00
_cell.angle_beta   90.00
_cell.angle_gamma   90.00
#
_symmetry.space_group_name_H-M   'P 1'
#
loop_
_entity.id
_entity.type
_entity.pdbx_description
1 polymer ?
#
loop_
_entity_poly.entity_id
_entity_poly.type
_entity_poly.pdbx_seq_one_letter_code
_entity_poly.pdbx_strand_id
1 'polypeptide(L)'
;MPDRRGNNRIDSLRNIVRDPRVSLMFMVPGWNNVLRINGKAVVSVDEDLIAGFEKEGHLPRSVIVVTIGSVYFQCARAIMRAGLWEPETRIAKGDLPSPGAIMQEIKSSFDGKAYDQEWPERAKTSMW
;
A
#
# COMPACT_ATOMS: atom_id res chain seq x y z
N MET A 1 9.16 -8.50 3.64
CA MET A 1 8.35 -7.33 3.26
C MET A 1 8.65 -6.22 4.26
N PRO A 2 9.28 -5.12 3.82
CA PRO A 2 9.74 -4.06 4.73
C PRO A 2 8.56 -3.23 5.27
N ASP A 3 8.58 -2.97 6.58
CA ASP A 3 7.71 -1.98 7.22
C ASP A 3 8.27 -0.58 6.95
N ARG A 4 7.94 -0.04 5.76
CA ARG A 4 8.37 1.30 5.33
C ARG A 4 7.54 2.38 6.01
N ARG A 5 8.11 3.58 6.08
CA ARG A 5 7.40 4.76 6.60
C ARG A 5 6.12 4.98 5.80
N GLY A 6 5.05 5.26 6.52
CA GLY A 6 3.72 5.46 5.96
C GLY A 6 2.84 6.17 6.96
N ASN A 7 1.58 5.75 7.10
CA ASN A 7 0.67 6.30 8.11
C ASN A 7 1.03 5.88 9.57
N ASN A 8 2.15 5.18 9.77
CA ASN A 8 2.65 4.66 11.05
C ASN A 8 1.62 3.82 11.84
N ARG A 9 0.67 3.19 11.14
CA ARG A 9 -0.27 2.25 11.76
C ARG A 9 0.31 0.85 11.79
N ILE A 10 0.46 0.29 12.99
CA ILE A 10 1.04 -1.04 13.22
C ILE A 10 -0.03 -2.13 13.38
N ASP A 11 -1.27 -1.88 12.96
CA ASP A 11 -2.40 -2.81 13.18
C ASP A 11 -2.13 -4.20 12.59
N SER A 12 -1.63 -4.25 11.35
CA SER A 12 -1.27 -5.52 10.70
C SER A 12 -0.11 -6.22 11.39
N LEU A 13 0.91 -5.48 11.86
CA LEU A 13 2.05 -6.06 12.58
C LEU A 13 1.61 -6.64 13.93
N ARG A 14 0.76 -5.93 14.67
CA ARG A 14 0.16 -6.42 15.93
C ARG A 14 -0.68 -7.67 15.69
N ASN A 15 -1.44 -7.69 14.60
CA ASN A 15 -2.21 -8.87 14.22
C ASN A 15 -1.30 -10.08 13.97
N ILE A 16 -0.19 -9.91 13.24
CA ILE A 16 0.79 -10.99 12.97
C ILE A 16 1.37 -11.57 14.26
N VAL A 17 1.73 -10.70 15.22
CA VAL A 17 2.27 -11.14 16.52
C VAL A 17 1.25 -11.99 17.30
N ARG A 18 -0.05 -11.64 17.23
CA ARG A 18 -1.13 -12.38 17.89
C ARG A 18 -1.52 -13.65 17.14
N ASP A 19 -1.58 -13.58 15.82
CA ASP A 19 -1.98 -14.67 14.92
C ASP A 19 -1.12 -14.61 13.66
N PRO A 20 -0.23 -15.58 13.43
CA PRO A 20 0.75 -15.50 12.35
C PRO A 20 0.12 -15.72 10.97
N ARG A 21 -1.15 -16.13 10.86
CA ARG A 21 -1.77 -16.44 9.56
C ARG A 21 -1.93 -15.18 8.72
N VAL A 22 -1.39 -15.20 7.50
CA VAL A 22 -1.46 -14.08 6.55
C VAL A 22 -1.91 -14.55 5.17
N SER A 23 -2.49 -13.62 4.42
CA SER A 23 -2.82 -13.77 3.01
C SER A 23 -2.35 -12.54 2.25
N LEU A 24 -1.53 -12.75 1.22
CA LEU A 24 -1.10 -11.72 0.29
C LEU A 24 -1.89 -11.87 -1.02
N MET A 25 -2.22 -10.74 -1.63
CA MET A 25 -2.91 -10.67 -2.90
C MET A 25 -2.10 -9.80 -3.85
N PHE A 26 -1.63 -10.39 -4.95
CA PHE A 26 -0.91 -9.68 -5.99
C PHE A 26 -1.82 -9.44 -7.17
N MET A 27 -1.95 -8.17 -7.54
CA MET A 27 -2.72 -7.69 -8.67
C MET A 27 -1.76 -6.90 -9.55
N VAL A 28 -1.64 -7.30 -10.82
CA VAL A 28 -0.72 -6.66 -11.77
C VAL A 28 -1.56 -5.87 -12.77
N PRO A 29 -1.32 -4.56 -12.95
CA PRO A 29 -2.04 -3.76 -13.93
C PRO A 29 -2.03 -4.40 -15.32
N GLY A 30 -3.21 -4.51 -15.94
CA GLY A 30 -3.38 -5.15 -17.25
C GLY A 30 -3.48 -6.68 -17.21
N TRP A 31 -3.26 -7.32 -16.05
CA TRP A 31 -3.44 -8.75 -15.88
C TRP A 31 -4.67 -9.04 -15.02
N ASN A 32 -5.65 -9.72 -15.62
CA ASN A 32 -6.94 -9.97 -14.96
C ASN A 32 -6.89 -11.08 -13.90
N ASN A 33 -5.81 -11.86 -13.84
CA ASN A 33 -5.66 -12.87 -12.79
C ASN A 33 -5.05 -12.26 -11.53
N VAL A 34 -5.46 -12.81 -10.38
CA VAL A 34 -4.98 -12.41 -9.07
C VAL A 34 -4.23 -13.58 -8.46
N LEU A 35 -2.99 -13.37 -8.06
CA LEU A 35 -2.20 -14.38 -7.36
C LEU A 35 -2.42 -14.24 -5.85
N ARG A 36 -2.85 -15.33 -5.21
CA ARG A 36 -3.03 -15.42 -3.76
C ARG A 36 -1.94 -16.27 -3.16
N ILE A 37 -1.31 -15.75 -2.11
CA ILE A 37 -0.31 -16.46 -1.31
C ILE A 37 -0.82 -16.48 0.12
N ASN A 38 -1.09 -17.68 0.64
CA ASN A 38 -1.43 -17.87 2.05
C ASN A 38 -0.26 -18.50 2.78
N GLY A 39 -0.06 -18.12 4.04
CA GLY A 39 1.05 -18.62 4.81
C GLY A 39 1.03 -18.16 6.26
N LYS A 40 2.20 -18.24 6.88
CA LYS A 40 2.46 -17.71 8.21
C LYS A 40 3.50 -16.59 8.12
N ALA A 41 3.39 -15.60 8.98
CA ALA A 41 4.33 -14.49 9.05
C ALA A 41 4.90 -14.30 10.45
N VAL A 42 6.10 -13.74 10.49
CA VAL A 42 6.73 -13.20 11.69
C VAL A 42 7.25 -11.79 11.41
N VAL A 43 7.28 -10.96 12.44
CA VAL A 43 7.92 -9.64 12.38
C VAL A 43 9.36 -9.81 12.86
N SER A 44 10.32 -9.45 12.02
CA SER A 44 11.75 -9.51 12.33
C SER A 44 12.33 -8.11 12.47
N VAL A 45 13.26 -7.96 13.40
CA VAL A 45 14.10 -6.76 13.59
C VAL A 45 15.59 -7.08 13.42
N ASP A 46 15.88 -8.21 12.77
CA ASP A 46 17.23 -8.63 12.40
C ASP A 46 17.92 -7.57 11.52
N GLU A 47 19.12 -7.15 11.93
CA GLU A 47 19.85 -6.05 11.32
C GLU A 47 20.24 -6.35 9.86
N ASP A 48 20.62 -7.59 9.54
CA ASP A 48 21.02 -7.99 8.18
C ASP A 48 19.80 -8.00 7.25
N LEU A 49 18.66 -8.50 7.74
CA LEU A 49 17.40 -8.45 6.99
C LEU A 49 16.95 -7.01 6.75
N ILE A 50 17.06 -6.13 7.75
CA ILE A 50 16.71 -4.71 7.63
C ILE A 50 17.63 -4.02 6.62
N ALA A 51 18.93 -4.25 6.70
CA ALA A 51 19.92 -3.67 5.79
C ALA A 51 19.65 -4.04 4.33
N GLY A 52 19.18 -5.25 4.06
CA GLY A 52 18.79 -5.70 2.71
C GLY A 52 17.61 -4.93 2.08
N PHE A 53 16.87 -4.13 2.84
CA PHE A 53 15.74 -3.32 2.37
C PHE A 53 16.02 -1.80 2.38
N GLU A 54 17.27 -1.39 2.55
CA GLU A 54 17.68 0.02 2.44
C GLU A 54 17.18 0.65 1.13
N LYS A 55 16.68 1.89 1.23
CA LYS A 55 16.37 2.70 0.07
C LYS A 55 16.57 4.18 0.36
N GLU A 56 17.39 4.84 -0.46
CA GLU A 56 17.64 6.29 -0.39
C GLU A 56 18.10 6.76 1.01
N GLY A 57 18.94 5.98 1.68
CA GLY A 57 19.42 6.18 3.06
C GLY A 57 18.44 5.75 4.15
N HIS A 58 17.28 5.18 3.80
CA HIS A 58 16.21 4.87 4.74
C HIS A 58 16.03 3.36 4.94
N LEU A 59 16.20 2.93 6.19
CA LEU A 59 15.94 1.57 6.64
C LEU A 59 14.49 1.41 7.14
N PRO A 60 13.82 0.29 6.86
CA PRO A 60 12.56 -0.03 7.53
C PRO A 60 12.78 -0.30 9.02
N ARG A 61 11.74 -0.12 9.84
CA ARG A 61 11.81 -0.41 11.28
C ARG A 61 11.79 -1.90 11.60
N SER A 62 11.17 -2.67 10.72
CA SER A 62 11.05 -4.13 10.84
C SER A 62 10.80 -4.74 9.46
N VAL A 63 10.93 -6.05 9.37
CA VAL A 63 10.66 -6.82 8.16
C VAL A 63 9.68 -7.92 8.49
N ILE A 64 8.57 -7.98 7.76
CA ILE A 64 7.66 -9.13 7.81
C ILE A 64 8.28 -10.25 6.95
N VAL A 65 8.59 -11.38 7.57
CA VAL A 65 9.02 -12.60 6.89
C VAL A 65 7.81 -13.50 6.73
N VAL A 66 7.53 -13.94 5.50
CA VAL A 66 6.36 -14.77 5.19
C VAL A 66 6.82 -16.15 4.74
N THR A 67 6.46 -17.17 5.50
CA THR A 67 6.58 -18.57 5.10
C THR A 67 5.36 -18.96 4.28
N ILE A 68 5.59 -19.26 2.99
CA ILE A 68 4.53 -19.62 2.05
C ILE A 68 3.97 -21.00 2.42
N GLY A 69 2.65 -21.09 2.55
CA GLY A 69 1.92 -22.35 2.73
C GLY A 69 1.25 -22.83 1.44
N SER A 70 0.50 -21.94 0.77
CA SER A 70 -0.19 -22.27 -0.48
C SER A 70 -0.20 -21.09 -1.44
N VAL A 71 -0.11 -21.39 -2.73
CA VAL A 71 -0.16 -20.40 -3.81
C VAL A 71 -1.17 -20.85 -4.85
N TYR A 72 -2.07 -19.96 -5.25
CA TYR A 72 -3.07 -20.26 -6.27
C TYR A 72 -3.59 -18.97 -6.93
N PHE A 73 -4.21 -19.13 -8.09
CA PHE A 73 -4.90 -18.04 -8.76
C PHE A 73 -6.34 -17.93 -8.29
N GLN A 74 -6.76 -16.70 -8.01
CA GLN A 74 -8.16 -16.36 -7.78
C GLN A 74 -8.82 -15.91 -9.10
N CYS A 75 -10.10 -16.24 -9.25
CA CYS A 75 -10.86 -16.02 -10.48
C CYS A 75 -10.87 -14.54 -10.92
N ALA A 76 -10.59 -14.30 -12.20
CA ALA A 76 -10.53 -12.99 -12.83
C ALA A 76 -11.86 -12.22 -12.90
N ARG A 77 -13.00 -12.88 -12.61
CA ARG A 77 -14.35 -12.31 -12.80
C ARG A 77 -14.56 -10.96 -12.12
N ALA A 78 -14.05 -10.78 -10.89
CA ALA A 78 -14.23 -9.52 -10.17
C ALA A 78 -13.47 -8.37 -10.86
N ILE A 79 -12.23 -8.63 -11.28
CA ILE A 79 -11.38 -7.64 -11.96
C ILE A 79 -11.97 -7.24 -13.31
N MET A 80 -12.44 -8.23 -14.08
CA MET A 80 -13.09 -8.00 -15.37
C MET A 80 -14.41 -7.24 -15.22
N ARG A 81 -15.27 -7.61 -14.26
CA ARG A 81 -16.55 -6.92 -14.03
C ARG A 81 -16.37 -5.49 -13.55
N ALA A 82 -15.34 -5.23 -12.75
CA ALA A 82 -15.00 -3.88 -12.33
C ALA A 82 -14.37 -3.05 -13.44
N GLY A 83 -13.98 -3.67 -14.57
CA GLY A 83 -13.18 -3.03 -15.61
C GLY A 83 -11.90 -2.42 -15.05
N LEU A 84 -11.29 -3.04 -14.02
CA LEU A 84 -10.27 -2.39 -13.18
C LEU A 84 -9.07 -1.89 -13.99
N TRP A 85 -8.75 -2.59 -15.08
CA TRP A 85 -7.62 -2.27 -15.93
C TRP A 85 -8.00 -1.54 -17.21
N GLU A 86 -9.29 -1.44 -17.54
CA GLU A 86 -9.77 -0.78 -18.76
C GLU A 86 -9.51 0.73 -18.66
N PRO A 87 -8.79 1.35 -19.60
CA PRO A 87 -8.59 2.80 -19.60
C PRO A 87 -9.90 3.60 -19.60
N GLU A 88 -10.92 3.09 -20.28
CA GLU A 88 -12.21 3.75 -20.50
C GLU A 88 -13.06 3.85 -19.23
N THR A 89 -12.77 3.05 -18.20
CA THR A 89 -13.49 3.11 -16.90
C THR A 89 -12.81 4.03 -15.89
N ARG A 90 -11.63 4.58 -16.22
CA ARG A 90 -10.87 5.46 -15.32
C ARG A 90 -11.44 6.87 -15.38
N ILE A 91 -11.63 7.46 -14.20
CA ILE A 91 -12.00 8.87 -14.08
C ILE A 91 -10.92 9.78 -14.66
N ALA A 92 -11.33 10.86 -15.32
CA ALA A 92 -10.40 11.86 -15.80
C ALA A 92 -9.88 12.72 -14.64
N LYS A 93 -8.72 13.35 -14.87
CA LYS A 93 -8.17 14.31 -13.92
C LYS A 93 -9.13 15.50 -13.80
N GLY A 94 -9.67 15.72 -12.59
CA GLY A 94 -10.61 16.81 -12.30
C GLY A 94 -12.06 16.37 -12.12
N ASP A 95 -12.40 15.10 -12.41
CA ASP A 95 -13.76 14.58 -12.22
C ASP A 95 -14.14 14.42 -10.74
N LEU A 96 -13.14 14.33 -9.86
CA LEU A 96 -13.31 14.29 -8.41
C LEU A 96 -12.69 15.54 -7.75
N PRO A 97 -13.23 16.00 -6.62
CA PRO A 97 -12.58 17.00 -5.78
C PRO A 97 -11.16 16.57 -5.42
N SER A 98 -10.22 17.52 -5.39
CA SER A 98 -8.86 17.27 -4.94
C SER A 98 -8.82 16.87 -3.46
N PRO A 99 -7.77 16.17 -2.99
CA PRO A 99 -7.60 15.89 -1.57
C PRO A 99 -7.68 17.14 -0.70
N GLY A 100 -7.07 18.25 -1.12
CA GLY A 100 -7.17 19.53 -0.43
C GLY A 100 -8.61 20.05 -0.35
N ALA A 101 -9.37 19.98 -1.43
CA ALA A 101 -10.79 20.38 -1.44
C ALA A 101 -11.65 19.50 -0.52
N ILE A 102 -11.43 18.18 -0.53
CA ILE A 102 -12.12 17.25 0.39
C ILE A 102 -11.78 17.60 1.85
N MET A 103 -10.52 17.87 2.15
CA MET A 103 -10.08 18.22 3.50
C MET A 103 -10.61 19.58 3.96
N GLN A 104 -10.74 20.56 3.05
CA GLN A 104 -11.37 21.85 3.33
C GLN A 104 -12.84 21.67 3.74
N GLU A 105 -13.56 20.77 3.07
CA GLU A 105 -14.94 20.46 3.39
C GLU A 105 -15.06 19.76 4.76
N ILE A 106 -14.18 18.79 5.03
CA ILE A 106 -14.14 18.10 6.34
C ILE A 106 -13.78 19.06 7.48
N LYS A 107 -12.86 20.00 7.23
CA LYS A 107 -12.36 20.97 8.20
C LYS A 107 -12.21 22.33 7.53
N SER A 108 -13.17 23.20 7.74
CA SER A 108 -13.23 24.55 7.14
C SER A 108 -12.00 25.43 7.38
N SER A 109 -11.23 25.17 8.43
CA SER A 109 -9.99 25.90 8.76
C SER A 109 -8.73 25.31 8.11
N PHE A 110 -8.83 24.21 7.38
CA PHE A 110 -7.71 23.65 6.62
C PHE A 110 -7.39 24.58 5.44
N ASP A 111 -6.18 24.53 4.89
CA ASP A 111 -5.86 25.22 3.63
C ASP A 111 -5.67 24.17 2.53
N GLY A 112 -6.77 23.84 1.87
CA GLY A 112 -6.78 22.85 0.80
C GLY A 112 -5.96 23.26 -0.42
N LYS A 113 -5.94 24.56 -0.75
CA LYS A 113 -5.22 25.06 -1.92
C LYS A 113 -3.72 24.96 -1.73
N ALA A 114 -3.20 25.43 -0.60
CA ALA A 114 -1.78 25.28 -0.27
C ALA A 114 -1.38 23.80 -0.22
N TYR A 115 -2.22 22.96 0.39
CA TYR A 115 -1.98 21.51 0.44
C TYR A 115 -1.80 20.91 -0.96
N ASP A 116 -2.73 21.15 -1.89
CA ASP A 116 -2.68 20.56 -3.23
C ASP A 116 -1.49 21.08 -4.07
N GLN A 117 -1.08 22.33 -3.85
CA GLN A 117 0.07 22.93 -4.54
C GLN A 117 1.40 22.34 -4.06
N GLU A 118 1.55 22.16 -2.75
CA GLU A 118 2.79 21.70 -2.13
C GLU A 118 2.94 20.17 -2.17
N TRP A 119 1.83 19.44 -2.22
CA TRP A 119 1.82 17.98 -2.09
C TRP A 119 2.72 17.23 -3.10
N PRO A 120 2.75 17.55 -4.40
CA PRO A 120 3.57 16.82 -5.36
C PRO A 120 5.07 16.84 -5.02
N GLU A 121 5.60 17.99 -4.58
CA GLU A 121 7.01 18.09 -4.19
C GLU A 121 7.27 17.48 -2.81
N ARG A 122 6.36 17.71 -1.85
CA ARG A 122 6.46 17.08 -0.52
C ARG A 122 6.43 15.56 -0.61
N ALA A 123 5.59 14.99 -1.47
CA ALA A 123 5.49 13.55 -1.66
C ALA A 123 6.79 12.94 -2.19
N LYS A 124 7.48 13.62 -3.10
CA LYS A 124 8.79 13.17 -3.63
C LYS A 124 9.85 13.10 -2.53
N THR A 125 9.88 14.09 -1.64
CA THR A 125 10.90 14.17 -0.57
C THR A 125 10.59 13.27 0.63
N SER A 126 9.35 12.80 0.78
CA SER A 126 8.92 11.97 1.92
C SER A 126 8.47 10.56 1.53
N MET A 127 8.86 10.07 0.35
CA MET A 127 8.33 8.81 -0.19
C MET A 127 8.88 7.56 0.52
N TRP A 128 10.06 7.65 1.16
CA TRP A 128 10.78 6.50 1.75
C TRP A 128 11.04 6.63 3.25
#